data_AF-A0A542URX8-F1
#
_entry.id   AF-A0A542URX8-F1
#
_cell.length_a   1.000
_cell.length_b   1.000
_cell.length_c   1.000
_cell.angle_alpha   90.00
_cell.angle_beta   90.00
_cell.angle_gamma   90.00
#
_symmetry.space_group_name_H-M   'P 1'
#
loop_
_entity.id
_entity.type
_entity.pdbx_description
1 polymer ?
#
loop_
_entity_poly.entity_id
_entity_poly.type
_entity_poly.pdbx_seq_one_letter_code
_entity_poly.pdbx_strand_id
1 'polypeptide(L)'
;MTSESLYERARALEVLADDVEGVLDTTRSVVTTPDWECDNATDVREAVTHWRAAAQTAARNLRAQAGDVRGEARRAADREQAERDARHQPQAW
;
A
#
# COMPACT_ATOMS: atom_id res chain seq x y z
N MET A 1 -7.15 -15.60 11.49
CA MET A 1 -7.12 -14.13 11.50
C MET A 1 -8.55 -13.64 11.56
N THR A 2 -8.81 -12.61 12.35
CA THR A 2 -10.10 -11.92 12.39
C THR A 2 -10.22 -10.92 11.25
N SER A 3 -11.44 -10.53 10.90
CA SER A 3 -11.71 -9.45 9.94
C SER A 3 -10.95 -8.16 10.28
N GLU A 4 -10.90 -7.80 11.56
CA GLU A 4 -10.16 -6.66 12.10
C GLU A 4 -8.67 -6.71 11.76
N SER A 5 -7.99 -7.83 12.08
CA SER A 5 -6.55 -8.00 11.79
C SER A 5 -6.22 -7.92 10.30
N LEU A 6 -7.15 -8.32 9.43
CA LEU A 6 -7.01 -8.21 7.98
C LEU A 6 -7.17 -6.76 7.50
N TYR A 7 -8.11 -6.00 8.06
CA TYR A 7 -8.24 -4.58 7.74
C TYR A 7 -7.03 -3.77 8.18
N GLU A 8 -6.47 -4.05 9.36
CA GLU A 8 -5.22 -3.43 9.83
C GLU A 8 -4.06 -3.73 8.88
N ARG A 9 -3.90 -5.00 8.47
CA ARG A 9 -2.87 -5.39 7.52
C ARG A 9 -3.03 -4.68 6.18
N ALA A 10 -4.25 -4.57 5.65
CA ALA A 10 -4.48 -3.85 4.40
C ALA A 10 -4.10 -2.37 4.54
N ARG A 11 -4.42 -1.73 5.66
CA ARG A 11 -4.02 -0.33 5.94
C ARG A 11 -2.51 -0.19 6.02
N ALA A 12 -1.81 -1.13 6.67
CA ALA A 12 -0.36 -1.11 6.74
C ALA A 12 0.30 -1.24 5.35
N LEU A 13 -0.27 -2.06 4.46
CA LEU A 13 0.21 -2.17 3.07
C LEU A 13 0.03 -0.88 2.28
N GLU A 14 -1.05 -0.14 2.50
CA GLU A 14 -1.25 1.17 1.87
C GLU A 14 -0.25 2.21 2.36
N VAL A 15 -0.04 2.30 3.68
CA VAL A 15 0.96 3.19 4.27
C VAL A 15 2.34 2.89 3.70
N LEU A 16 2.72 1.61 3.62
CA LEU A 16 3.99 1.22 3.03
C LEU A 16 4.08 1.59 1.54
N ALA A 17 2.98 1.52 0.80
CA ALA A 17 2.95 1.92 -0.61
C ALA A 17 3.20 3.43 -0.76
N ASP A 18 2.62 4.26 0.11
CA ASP A 18 2.82 5.71 0.14
C ASP A 18 4.27 6.06 0.50
N ASP A 19 4.85 5.38 1.50
CA ASP A 19 6.25 5.57 1.89
C ASP A 19 7.23 5.22 0.75
N VAL A 20 6.99 4.10 0.07
CA VAL A 20 7.81 3.66 -1.07
C VAL A 20 7.72 4.65 -2.23
N GLU A 21 6.53 5.18 -2.51
CA GLU A 21 6.34 6.15 -3.59
C GLU A 21 7.02 7.50 -3.29
N GLY A 22 7.03 7.91 -2.02
CA GLY A 22 7.61 9.18 -1.57
C GLY A 22 9.13 9.18 -1.39
N VAL A 23 9.79 8.02 -1.30
CA VAL A 23 11.21 7.91 -0.91
C VAL A 23 12.19 8.67 -1.82
N LEU A 24 11.81 8.92 -3.08
CA LEU A 24 12.65 9.61 -4.06
C LEU A 24 12.23 11.06 -4.34
N ASP A 25 11.20 11.58 -3.67
CA ASP A 25 10.69 12.92 -3.98
C ASP A 25 11.71 14.02 -3.61
N THR A 26 12.37 13.90 -2.46
CA THR A 26 13.44 14.83 -2.07
C THR A 26 14.61 14.78 -3.04
N THR A 27 15.10 13.57 -3.36
CA THR A 27 16.21 13.39 -4.30
C THR A 27 15.86 13.97 -5.67
N ARG A 28 14.65 13.70 -6.17
CA ARG A 28 14.15 14.27 -7.43
C ARG A 28 14.15 15.79 -7.39
N SER A 29 13.59 16.39 -6.33
CA SER A 29 13.53 17.85 -6.18
C SER A 29 14.91 18.48 -6.32
N VAL A 30 15.91 17.87 -5.71
CA VAL A 30 17.29 18.39 -5.69
C VAL A 30 17.95 18.25 -7.07
N VAL A 31 17.88 17.10 -7.73
CA VAL A 31 18.56 16.86 -9.02
C VAL A 31 17.92 17.61 -10.19
N THR A 32 16.70 18.11 -10.02
CA THR A 32 16.01 18.97 -11.01
C THR A 32 16.26 20.47 -10.80
N THR A 33 17.01 20.85 -9.76
CA THR A 33 17.35 22.27 -9.54
C THR A 33 18.33 22.76 -10.60
N PRO A 34 18.25 24.05 -11.00
CA PRO A 34 19.25 24.66 -11.89
C PRO A 34 20.66 24.71 -11.30
N ASP A 35 20.77 24.62 -9.97
CA ASP A 35 22.05 24.65 -9.26
C ASP A 35 22.81 23.31 -9.40
N TRP A 36 22.13 22.24 -9.79
CA TRP A 36 22.72 20.92 -10.07
C TRP A 36 23.01 20.77 -11.56
N GLU A 37 23.99 21.54 -12.06
CA GLU A 37 24.53 21.42 -13.42
C GLU A 37 26.02 21.05 -13.32
N CYS A 38 26.27 19.79 -12.97
CA CYS A 38 27.60 19.19 -12.92
C CYS A 38 27.75 18.09 -13.98
N ASP A 39 28.97 17.62 -14.20
CA ASP A 39 29.32 16.71 -15.30
C ASP A 39 28.45 15.43 -15.36
N ASN A 40 27.97 14.93 -14.21
CA ASN A 40 27.14 13.73 -14.11
C ASN A 40 25.64 14.03 -13.90
N ALA A 41 25.18 15.27 -14.07
CA ALA A 41 23.80 15.66 -13.78
C ALA A 41 22.78 14.82 -14.58
N THR A 42 23.05 14.59 -15.87
CA THR A 42 22.20 13.76 -16.74
C THR A 42 22.10 12.32 -16.24
N ASP A 43 23.23 11.69 -15.93
CA ASP A 43 23.27 10.28 -15.46
C ASP A 43 22.50 10.11 -14.15
N VAL A 44 22.67 11.05 -13.22
CA VAL A 44 21.96 11.04 -11.94
C VAL A 44 20.45 11.23 -12.15
N ARG A 45 20.04 12.15 -13.03
CA ARG A 45 18.62 12.39 -13.35
C ARG A 45 17.98 11.15 -14.00
N GLU A 46 18.70 10.45 -14.86
CA GLU A 46 18.24 9.21 -15.47
C GLU A 46 18.09 8.09 -14.42
N ALA A 47 19.10 7.90 -13.57
CA ALA A 47 19.05 6.91 -12.48
C ALA A 47 17.88 7.16 -11.52
N VAL A 48 17.67 8.42 -11.10
CA VAL A 48 16.54 8.80 -10.24
C VAL A 48 15.20 8.54 -10.92
N THR A 49 15.10 8.79 -12.23
CA THR A 49 13.89 8.49 -13.01
C THR A 49 13.60 7.00 -13.05
N HIS A 50 14.63 6.18 -13.27
CA HIS A 50 14.50 4.72 -13.27
C HIS A 50 14.05 4.18 -11.90
N TRP A 51 14.70 4.62 -10.81
CA TRP A 51 14.31 4.19 -9.47
C TRP A 51 12.90 4.65 -9.10
N ARG A 52 12.46 5.82 -9.57
CA ARG A 52 11.08 6.28 -9.36
C ARG A 52 10.07 5.37 -10.05
N ALA A 53 10.35 4.94 -11.28
CA ALA A 53 9.48 4.00 -11.98
C ALA A 53 9.40 2.64 -11.26
N ALA A 54 10.52 2.16 -10.71
CA ALA A 54 10.56 0.95 -9.90
C ALA A 54 9.76 1.11 -8.60
N ALA A 55 9.94 2.22 -7.87
CA ALA A 55 9.20 2.54 -6.65
C ALA A 55 7.69 2.61 -6.90
N GLN A 56 7.26 3.30 -7.96
CA GLN A 56 5.84 3.36 -8.36
C GLN A 56 5.27 1.96 -8.69
N THR A 57 6.08 1.10 -9.30
CA THR A 57 5.68 -0.28 -9.59
C THR A 57 5.52 -1.10 -8.31
N ALA A 58 6.46 -0.99 -7.37
CA ALA A 58 6.36 -1.62 -6.07
C ALA A 58 5.13 -1.12 -5.28
N ALA A 59 4.90 0.19 -5.23
CA ALA A 59 3.74 0.79 -4.58
C ALA A 59 2.41 0.31 -5.20
N ARG A 60 2.33 0.20 -6.54
CA ARG A 60 1.15 -0.39 -7.21
C ARG A 60 0.90 -1.83 -6.79
N ASN A 61 1.94 -2.65 -6.70
CA ASN A 61 1.82 -4.04 -6.27
C ASN A 61 1.37 -4.14 -4.80
N LEU A 62 1.87 -3.26 -3.92
CA LEU A 62 1.43 -3.18 -2.53
C LEU A 62 -0.05 -2.80 -2.42
N ARG A 63 -0.51 -1.82 -3.20
CA ARG A 63 -1.93 -1.42 -3.25
C ARG A 63 -2.83 -2.53 -3.79
N ALA A 64 -2.37 -3.29 -4.78
CA ALA A 64 -3.10 -4.46 -5.28
C ALA A 64 -3.27 -5.52 -4.16
N GLN A 65 -2.18 -5.85 -3.45
CA GLN A 65 -2.24 -6.77 -2.31
C GLN A 65 -3.13 -6.25 -1.17
N ALA A 66 -3.10 -4.95 -0.88
CA ALA A 66 -4.00 -4.34 0.10
C ALA A 66 -5.48 -4.52 -0.30
N GLY A 67 -5.79 -4.38 -1.60
CA GLY A 67 -7.12 -4.66 -2.16
C GLY A 67 -7.57 -6.11 -1.94
N ASP A 68 -6.69 -7.06 -2.23
CA ASP A 68 -6.97 -8.49 -2.02
C ASP A 68 -7.23 -8.81 -0.55
N VAL A 69 -6.39 -8.28 0.35
CA VAL A 69 -6.52 -8.44 1.80
C VAL A 69 -7.81 -7.81 2.31
N ARG A 70 -8.23 -6.65 1.79
CA ARG A 70 -9.56 -6.08 2.12
C ARG A 70 -10.72 -6.95 1.67
N GLY A 71 -10.60 -7.56 0.49
CA GLY A 71 -11.59 -8.52 0.00
C GLY A 71 -11.68 -9.75 0.90
N GLU A 72 -10.54 -10.21 1.45
CA GLU A 72 -10.51 -11.25 2.47
C GLU A 72 -11.13 -10.80 3.79
N ALA A 73 -10.80 -9.59 4.26
CA ALA A 73 -11.32 -8.99 5.49
C ALA A 73 -12.85 -8.93 5.47
N ARG A 74 -13.42 -8.47 4.34
CA ARG A 74 -14.87 -8.40 4.15
C ARG A 74 -15.52 -9.77 4.26
N ARG A 75 -14.97 -10.77 3.56
CA ARG A 75 -15.48 -12.16 3.63
C ARG A 75 -15.36 -12.74 5.04
N ALA A 76 -14.31 -12.39 5.79
CA ALA A 76 -14.17 -12.78 7.19
C ALA A 76 -15.23 -12.12 8.08
N ALA A 77 -15.49 -10.82 7.89
CA ALA A 77 -16.52 -10.09 8.62
C ALA A 77 -17.92 -10.69 8.38
N ASP A 78 -18.24 -11.05 7.13
CA ASP A 78 -19.52 -11.67 6.79
C ASP A 78 -19.71 -13.03 7.52
N ARG A 79 -18.64 -13.84 7.60
CA ARG A 79 -18.66 -15.12 8.35
C ARG A 79 -18.81 -14.88 9.85
N GLU A 80 -18.04 -13.95 10.40
CA GLU A 80 -18.10 -13.60 11.83
C GLU A 80 -19.49 -13.09 12.22
N GLN A 81 -20.12 -12.28 11.36
CA GLN A 81 -21.48 -11.79 11.57
C GLN A 81 -22.51 -12.92 11.49
N ALA A 82 -22.43 -13.79 10.48
CA ALA A 82 -23.33 -14.94 10.37
C ALA A 82 -23.24 -15.88 11.59
N GLU A 83 -22.04 -16.09 12.12
CA GLU A 83 -21.82 -16.86 13.35
C GLU A 83 -22.38 -16.18 14.61
N ARG A 84 -22.37 -14.84 14.66
CA ARG A 84 -23.00 -14.08 15.75
C ARG A 84 -24.51 -14.20 15.65
N ASP A 85 -25.09 -14.00 14.47
CA ASP A 85 -26.53 -14.09 14.24
C ASP A 85 -27.07 -15.49 14.56
N ALA A 86 -26.34 -16.55 14.17
CA ALA A 86 -26.68 -17.93 14.51
C ALA A 86 -26.66 -18.21 16.03
N ARG A 87 -25.76 -17.57 16.79
CA ARG A 87 -25.71 -17.67 18.26
C ARG A 87 -26.84 -16.91 18.95
N HIS A 88 -27.38 -15.88 18.30
CA HIS A 88 -28.44 -15.04 18.83
C HIS A 88 -29.85 -15.45 18.39
N GLN A 89 -30.02 -16.47 17.54
CA GLN A 89 -31.33 -17.06 17.29
C GLN A 89 -31.87 -17.69 18.60
N PRO A 90 -32.95 -17.16 19.18
CA PRO A 90 -33.57 -17.80 20.33
C PRO A 90 -34.08 -19.16 19.87
N GLN A 91 -33.76 -20.21 20.63
CA GLN A 91 -34.38 -21.51 20.42
C GLN A 91 -35.89 -21.31 20.50
N ALA A 92 -36.58 -21.36 19.36
CA ALA A 92 -38.01 -21.34 19.31
C ALA A 92 -38.49 -22.65 19.94
N TRP A 93 -39.08 -22.55 21.13
CA TRP A 93 -39.81 -23.61 21.81
C TRP A 93 -41.20 -23.73 21.19
#